data_AF-A0A1I5X6J1-F1
#
_entry.id   AF-A0A1I5X6J1-F1
#
_cell.length_a   1.000
_cell.length_b   1.000
_cell.length_c   1.000
_cell.angle_alpha   90.00
_cell.angle_beta   90.00
_cell.angle_gamma   90.00
#
_symmetry.space_group_name_H-M   'P 1'
#
loop_
_entity.id
_entity.type
_entity.pdbx_description
1 polymer ?
#
loop_
_entity_poly.entity_id
_entity_poly.type
_entity_poly.pdbx_seq_one_letter_code
_entity_poly.pdbx_strand_id
1 'polypeptide(L)'
;MISEEQQYTSDNSQQKHYFYVIIGQHETVRLNVDNRDVIVNADGILDCPFDTVLRKNQYTFEDLNTFLAREIQFIEVTGDKEEILQSIPLDMNL
;
A
#
# COMPACT_ATOMS: atom_id res chain seq x y z
N MET A 1 -7.87 -12.14 -51.12
CA MET A 1 -7.44 -13.21 -50.20
C MET A 1 -7.73 -12.70 -48.81
N ILE A 2 -8.59 -13.42 -48.12
CA ILE A 2 -9.02 -13.19 -46.74
C ILE A 2 -7.89 -13.63 -45.80
N SER A 3 -7.81 -12.95 -44.65
CA SER A 3 -7.50 -13.44 -43.29
C SER A 3 -6.83 -12.30 -42.51
N GLU A 4 -7.46 -11.67 -41.50
CA GLU A 4 -7.67 -12.22 -40.14
C GLU A 4 -6.32 -12.61 -39.53
N GLU A 5 -5.81 -12.12 -38.40
CA GLU A 5 -6.25 -11.40 -37.21
C GLU A 5 -4.95 -10.75 -36.65
N GLN A 6 -4.94 -9.70 -35.82
CA GLN A 6 -5.18 -9.87 -34.39
C GLN A 6 -5.29 -8.49 -33.73
N GLN A 7 -6.49 -8.19 -33.23
CA GLN A 7 -6.71 -7.25 -32.13
C GLN A 7 -6.11 -7.89 -30.87
N TYR A 8 -5.14 -7.24 -30.23
CA TYR A 8 -4.89 -7.43 -28.80
C TYR A 8 -4.99 -6.07 -28.13
N THR A 9 -6.20 -5.86 -27.60
CA THR A 9 -6.55 -5.10 -26.41
C THR A 9 -5.40 -4.35 -25.75
N SER A 10 -5.55 -3.04 -25.62
CA SER A 10 -4.91 -2.27 -24.57
C SER A 10 -5.22 -2.93 -23.23
N ASP A 11 -4.35 -3.81 -22.76
CA ASP A 11 -4.36 -4.27 -21.39
C ASP A 11 -3.83 -3.11 -20.55
N ASN A 12 -4.71 -2.12 -20.34
CA ASN A 12 -4.50 -1.09 -19.34
C ASN A 12 -4.79 -1.74 -17.97
N SER A 13 -4.18 -2.89 -17.70
CA SER A 13 -4.04 -3.41 -16.34
C SER A 13 -3.03 -2.52 -15.68
N GLN A 14 -3.47 -1.32 -15.26
CA GLN A 14 -2.67 -0.49 -14.40
C GLN A 14 -2.38 -1.35 -13.17
N GLN A 15 -1.16 -1.88 -13.08
CA GLN A 15 -0.74 -2.68 -11.94
C GLN A 15 -0.86 -1.76 -10.75
N LYS A 16 -1.86 -2.05 -9.92
CA LYS A 16 -2.05 -1.40 -8.65
C LYS A 16 -0.93 -1.87 -7.76
N HIS A 17 -0.19 -0.93 -7.19
CA HIS A 17 0.83 -1.21 -6.19
C HIS A 17 0.41 -0.52 -4.92
N TYR A 18 0.43 -1.24 -3.82
CA TYR A 18 0.05 -0.69 -2.54
C TYR A 18 1.30 -0.44 -1.69
N PHE A 19 1.29 0.66 -0.95
CA PHE A 19 2.36 0.97 -0.02
C PHE A 19 1.78 1.48 1.30
N TYR A 20 2.46 1.14 2.39
CA TYR A 20 2.28 1.84 3.65
C TYR A 20 3.40 2.85 3.83
N VAL A 21 3.03 4.10 4.06
CA VAL A 21 3.96 5.20 4.32
C VAL A 21 3.84 5.55 5.79
N ILE A 22 4.87 5.23 6.57
CA ILE A 22 4.99 5.59 7.97
C ILE A 22 5.67 6.94 8.02
N ILE A 23 4.96 7.98 8.45
CA ILE A 23 5.48 9.32 8.63
C ILE A 23 5.90 9.48 10.08
N GLY A 24 7.20 9.43 10.31
CA GLY A 24 7.81 9.69 11.61
C GLY A 24 8.09 11.17 11.85
N GLN A 25 8.64 11.48 13.02
CA GLN A 25 9.04 12.85 13.35
C GLN A 25 10.24 13.32 12.52
N HIS A 26 11.19 12.42 12.22
CA HIS A 26 12.45 12.74 11.55
C HIS A 26 12.65 12.00 10.23
N GLU A 27 11.96 10.89 10.03
CA GLU A 27 12.09 10.05 8.84
C GLU A 27 10.73 9.53 8.37
N THR A 28 10.63 9.24 7.07
CA THR A 28 9.46 8.61 6.46
C THR A 28 9.86 7.29 5.84
N VAL A 29 9.20 6.22 6.28
CA VAL A 29 9.48 4.85 5.81
C VAL A 29 8.37 4.41 4.88
N ARG A 30 8.71 4.03 3.65
CA ARG A 30 7.78 3.43 2.68
C ARG A 30 7.94 1.91 2.70
N LEU A 31 6.88 1.20 3.04
CA LEU A 31 6.80 -0.26 3.08
C LEU A 31 6.01 -0.76 1.87
N ASN A 32 6.57 -1.74 1.17
CA ASN A 32 5.91 -2.35 0.03
C ASN A 32 4.83 -3.32 0.50
N VAL A 33 3.63 -3.22 -0.06
CA VAL A 33 2.53 -4.13 0.21
C VAL A 33 2.36 -5.07 -0.97
N ASP A 34 2.38 -6.37 -0.68
CA ASP A 34 2.14 -7.38 -1.70
C ASP A 34 0.65 -7.37 -2.05
N ASN A 35 0.33 -7.22 -3.34
CA ASN A 35 -1.04 -7.23 -3.85
C ASN A 35 -1.83 -8.48 -3.44
N ARG A 36 -1.14 -9.58 -3.11
CA ARG A 36 -1.76 -10.83 -2.64
C ARG A 36 -2.25 -10.77 -1.19
N ASP A 37 -1.69 -9.85 -0.39
CA ASP A 37 -2.12 -9.63 1.00
C ASP A 37 -3.22 -8.57 1.11
N VAL A 38 -3.50 -7.85 0.02
CA VAL A 38 -4.59 -6.88 -0.03
C VAL A 38 -5.88 -7.64 -0.18
N ILE A 39 -6.74 -7.50 0.82
CA ILE A 39 -8.02 -8.16 0.90
C ILE A 39 -9.13 -7.11 0.89
N VAL A 40 -10.32 -7.50 0.45
CA VAL A 40 -11.49 -6.64 0.59
C VAL A 40 -12.15 -7.01 1.92
N ASN A 41 -12.30 -6.04 2.81
CA ASN A 41 -12.96 -6.25 4.09
C ASN A 41 -14.49 -6.38 3.92
N ALA A 42 -15.20 -6.66 5.01
CA ALA A 42 -16.65 -6.89 4.98
C ALA A 42 -17.47 -5.68 4.50
N ASP A 43 -16.90 -4.48 4.54
CA ASP A 43 -17.49 -3.23 4.08
C ASP A 43 -17.18 -2.94 2.60
N GLY A 44 -16.48 -3.84 1.91
CA GLY A 44 -16.10 -3.65 0.51
C GLY A 44 -14.89 -2.73 0.31
N ILE A 45 -14.18 -2.39 1.39
CA ILE A 45 -13.01 -1.50 1.36
C ILE A 45 -11.74 -2.36 1.25
N LEU A 46 -10.78 -1.91 0.44
CA LEU A 46 -9.46 -2.52 0.38
C LEU A 46 -8.76 -2.33 1.72
N ASP A 47 -8.43 -3.44 2.36
CA ASP A 47 -7.75 -3.49 3.62
C ASP A 47 -6.56 -4.43 3.53
N CYS A 48 -5.50 -4.13 4.27
CA CYS A 48 -4.33 -4.98 4.35
C CYS A 48 -3.85 -5.01 5.80
N PRO A 49 -3.65 -6.19 6.40
CA PRO A 49 -3.18 -6.28 7.77
C PRO A 49 -1.77 -5.67 7.88
N PHE A 50 -1.69 -4.51 8.52
CA PHE A 50 -0.44 -3.77 8.68
C PHE A 50 0.67 -4.60 9.36
N ASP A 51 0.31 -5.48 10.32
CA ASP A 51 1.25 -6.45 10.92
C ASP A 51 1.92 -7.36 9.87
N THR A 52 1.17 -7.80 8.85
CA THR A 52 1.73 -8.64 7.78
C THR A 52 2.72 -7.86 6.93
N VAL A 53 2.39 -6.60 6.62
CA VAL A 53 3.28 -5.71 5.84
C VAL A 53 4.58 -5.44 6.60
N LEU A 54 4.49 -5.12 7.89
CA LEU A 54 5.66 -4.91 8.75
C LEU A 54 6.57 -6.14 8.71
N ARG A 55 6.02 -7.34 8.97
CA ARG A 55 6.80 -8.59 8.97
C ARG A 55 7.45 -8.88 7.62
N LYS A 56 6.74 -8.67 6.52
CA LYS A 56 7.28 -8.86 5.16
C LYS A 56 8.42 -7.90 4.83
N ASN A 57 8.36 -6.69 5.39
CA ASN A 57 9.42 -5.69 5.25
C ASN A 57 10.45 -5.76 6.40
N GLN A 58 10.42 -6.81 7.23
CA GLN A 58 11.32 -7.04 8.37
C GLN A 58 11.27 -5.94 9.46
N TYR A 59 10.15 -5.23 9.56
CA TYR A 59 9.88 -4.28 10.64
C TYR A 59 8.96 -4.87 11.70
N THR A 60 9.02 -4.29 12.88
CA THR A 60 8.16 -4.58 14.02
C THR A 60 7.42 -3.33 14.48
N PHE A 61 6.42 -3.49 15.35
CA PHE A 61 5.75 -2.35 15.97
C PHE A 61 6.70 -1.53 16.86
N GLU A 62 7.76 -2.15 17.43
CA GLU A 62 8.78 -1.44 18.20
C GLU A 62 9.61 -0.49 17.32
N ASP A 63 9.82 -0.84 16.06
CA ASP A 63 10.50 0.05 15.11
C ASP A 63 9.68 1.32 14.86
N LEU A 64 8.34 1.22 14.82
CA LEU A 64 7.46 2.39 14.68
C LEU A 64 7.64 3.38 15.84
N ASN A 65 7.79 2.86 17.06
CA ASN A 65 8.11 3.68 18.25
C ASN A 65 9.47 4.36 18.07
N THR A 66 10.46 3.64 17.54
CA THR A 66 11.79 4.18 17.25
C THR A 66 11.73 5.30 16.19
N PHE A 67 10.90 5.15 15.15
CA PHE A 67 10.67 6.16 14.13
C PHE A 67 9.85 7.37 14.63
N LEU A 68 9.32 7.29 15.86
CA LEU A 68 8.34 8.24 16.39
C LEU A 68 7.22 8.47 15.38
N ALA A 69 6.67 7.36 14.87
CA ALA A 69 5.62 7.35 13.87
C ALA A 69 4.40 8.17 14.33
N ARG A 70 4.05 9.19 13.57
CA ARG A 70 2.92 10.10 13.84
C ARG A 70 1.70 9.77 13.02
N GLU A 71 1.93 9.24 11.82
CA GLU A 71 0.86 8.94 10.87
C GLU A 71 1.29 7.75 10.01
N ILE A 72 0.34 6.87 9.71
CA ILE A 72 0.50 5.82 8.72
C ILE A 72 -0.50 6.08 7.60
N GLN A 73 0.00 6.19 6.37
CA GLN A 73 -0.82 6.35 5.18
C GLN A 73 -0.75 5.09 4.34
N PHE A 74 -1.89 4.50 4.03
CA PHE A 74 -2.03 3.46 3.02
C PHE A 74 -2.28 4.12 1.67
N ILE A 75 -1.39 3.92 0.72
CA ILE A 75 -1.47 4.52 -0.62
C ILE A 75 -1.62 3.43 -1.68
N GLU A 76 -2.48 3.67 -2.66
CA GLU A 76 -2.55 2.95 -3.92
C GLU A 76 -1.80 3.74 -4.99
N VAL A 77 -0.89 3.09 -5.69
CA VAL A 77 -0.16 3.64 -6.83
C VAL A 77 -0.62 2.89 -8.06
N THR A 78 -1.24 3.62 -8.98
CA THR A 78 -1.85 3.06 -10.19
C THR A 78 -1.32 3.86 -11.38
N GLY A 79 -0.33 3.30 -12.08
CA GLY A 79 0.44 4.02 -13.11
C GLY A 79 1.22 5.19 -12.50
N ASP A 80 0.97 6.41 -12.96
CA ASP A 80 1.61 7.65 -12.48
C ASP A 80 0.82 8.36 -11.35
N LYS A 81 -0.28 7.76 -10.86
CA LYS A 81 -1.13 8.35 -9.83
C LYS A 81 -0.92 7.66 -8.48
N GLU A 82 -0.61 8.43 -7.45
CA GLU A 82 -0.67 7.99 -6.04
C GLU A 82 -1.99 8.49 -5.42
N GLU A 83 -2.73 7.61 -4.74
CA GLU A 83 -3.97 7.93 -4.02
C GLU A 83 -3.90 7.39 -2.59
N ILE A 84 -4.18 8.24 -1.61
CA ILE A 84 -4.23 7.81 -0.20
C ILE A 84 -5.57 7.14 0.05
N LEU A 85 -5.54 5.82 0.25
CA LEU A 85 -6.73 5.02 0.54
C LEU A 85 -7.17 5.17 1.99
N GLN A 86 -6.20 5.22 2.92
CA GLN A 86 -6.48 5.34 4.35
C GLN A 86 -5.34 6.10 5.02
N SER A 87 -5.65 6.97 5.97
CA SER A 87 -4.67 7.56 6.88
C SER A 87 -5.07 7.25 8.31
N ILE A 88 -4.10 6.78 9.09
CA ILE A 88 -4.25 6.43 10.49
C ILE A 88 -3.28 7.32 11.27
N PRO A 89 -3.76 8.34 11.99
CA PRO A 89 -2.91 9.08 12.91
C PRO A 89 -2.52 8.16 14.07
N LEU A 90 -1.22 8.00 14.27
CA LEU A 90 -0.67 7.34 15.44
C LEU A 90 -0.44 8.41 16.50
N ASP A 91 -1.42 8.60 17.37
CA ASP A 91 -1.26 9.40 18.57
C ASP A 91 -0.48 8.58 19.61
N MET A 92 0.83 8.44 19.37
CA MET A 92 1.73 7.82 20.33
C MET A 92 2.01 8.80 21.47
N ASN A 93 1.02 8.99 22.35
CA ASN A 93 1.22 9.58 23.66
C ASN A 93 1.99 8.56 24.52
N LEU A 94 3.31 8.57 24.41
CA LEU A 94 4.23 7.84 25.28
C LEU A 94 4.45 8.61 26.60
#